data_AF-A0A3A8QXG1-F1
#
_entry.id   AF-A0A3A8QXG1-F1
#
_cell.length_a   1.000
_cell.length_b   1.000
_cell.length_c   1.000
_cell.angle_alpha   90.00
_cell.angle_beta   90.00
_cell.angle_gamma   90.00
#
_symmetry.space_group_name_H-M   'P 1'
#
loop_
_entity.id
_entity.type
_entity.pdbx_description
1 polymer ?
#
loop_
_entity_poly.entity_id
_entity_poly.type
_entity_poly.pdbx_seq_one_letter_code
_entity_poly.pdbx_strand_id
1 'polypeptide(L)'
;MDQAVGAREPWRIGIPACHAHVSSMAASDTLPPENPPPAILDLVGFRRRSSRYGSATQLLWNRLENDASLCELCWIRKDLTAEDRVILEQCNQRLGVARRCLDKQLWRWSFSFWQIIHEVDGLLLLVMPRHMLLPHALEIQQQFERRVTDSAQKTLWLGADRTSGPLPQCVRVLRGEALLSSDPEASLPEAERLARCRHVLWGAQGVINDRVDKTFWQLSINVSIQVLSTLLLITLSLIALLGFNRSLVTTWPGELVPQGLLLFSLVGAAGAVVSNMLSKERFVVATGATSRFFAYHLLVKPAVGAFAALTLLFVEQSNLLLSVIPRDPVSAAGSNPALLNIVVRDWRAVFFTLAALSVAAGYSADRFLSSIMNNVLSRLLGQSEKLLPSSAPPEAGAASRRAEPK
;
A
#
# COMPACT_ATOMS: atom_id res chain seq x y z
N MET A 1 -32.11 -65.65 27.18
CA MET A 1 -31.64 -64.33 27.63
C MET A 1 -30.58 -63.87 26.64
N ASP A 2 -30.90 -63.77 25.35
CA ASP A 2 -31.77 -62.77 24.66
C ASP A 2 -30.83 -61.67 24.12
N GLN A 3 -30.74 -61.28 22.85
CA GLN A 3 -31.44 -61.42 21.55
C GLN A 3 -30.34 -61.15 20.48
N ALA A 4 -30.22 -61.85 19.35
CA ALA A 4 -31.06 -61.87 18.16
C ALA A 4 -31.07 -60.56 17.32
N VAL A 5 -30.71 -60.71 16.03
CA VAL A 5 -31.24 -59.97 14.84
C VAL A 5 -30.69 -58.54 14.65
N GLY A 6 -30.36 -58.02 13.46
CA GLY A 6 -30.54 -58.47 12.08
C GLY A 6 -30.14 -57.35 11.10
N ALA A 7 -30.13 -57.72 9.83
CA ALA A 7 -29.70 -56.99 8.64
C ALA A 7 -30.34 -55.60 8.38
N ARG A 8 -29.64 -54.76 7.59
CA ARG A 8 -30.10 -54.12 6.34
C ARG A 8 -29.07 -53.11 5.79
N GLU A 9 -28.50 -53.38 4.61
CA GLU A 9 -28.17 -52.35 3.60
C GLU A 9 -29.48 -51.92 2.89
N PRO A 10 -29.56 -50.93 1.96
CA PRO A 10 -28.59 -49.94 1.42
C PRO A 10 -29.13 -48.49 1.53
N TRP A 11 -28.51 -47.52 0.84
CA TRP A 11 -29.06 -46.26 0.26
C TRP A 11 -28.14 -45.03 0.44
N ARG A 12 -27.70 -44.51 -0.70
CA ARG A 12 -27.04 -43.22 -0.90
C ARG A 12 -27.93 -42.07 -0.43
N ILE A 13 -27.37 -41.09 0.30
CA ILE A 13 -27.72 -39.68 0.13
C ILE A 13 -26.41 -38.89 0.20
N GLY A 14 -26.17 -38.11 -0.86
CA GLY A 14 -24.92 -37.42 -1.11
C GLY A 14 -24.64 -36.31 -0.11
N ILE A 15 -23.34 -36.13 0.16
CA ILE A 15 -22.77 -34.92 0.73
C ILE A 15 -22.81 -33.86 -0.40
N PRO A 16 -23.55 -32.75 -0.28
CA PRO A 16 -23.36 -31.66 -1.20
C PRO A 16 -22.03 -30.99 -0.86
N ALA A 17 -21.07 -31.12 -1.78
CA ALA A 17 -19.97 -30.20 -1.90
C ALA A 17 -20.56 -28.80 -2.18
N CYS A 18 -20.62 -27.94 -1.16
CA CYS A 18 -20.88 -26.52 -1.38
C CYS A 18 -19.62 -25.90 -1.99
N HIS A 19 -19.59 -25.93 -3.32
CA HIS A 19 -18.86 -24.97 -4.14
C HIS A 19 -19.27 -23.55 -3.72
N ALA A 20 -18.44 -22.88 -2.93
CA ALA A 20 -18.42 -21.42 -2.93
C ALA A 20 -17.49 -20.98 -4.07
N HIS A 21 -18.03 -21.05 -5.30
CA HIS A 21 -17.56 -20.21 -6.38
C HIS A 21 -17.59 -18.77 -5.87
N VAL A 22 -16.41 -18.16 -5.69
CA VAL A 22 -16.28 -16.71 -5.66
C VAL A 22 -16.62 -16.25 -7.07
N SER A 23 -17.91 -16.02 -7.30
CA SER A 23 -18.39 -15.28 -8.45
C SER A 23 -17.84 -13.87 -8.34
N SER A 24 -16.73 -13.66 -9.04
CA SER A 24 -16.42 -12.40 -9.68
C SER A 24 -17.71 -11.84 -10.27
N MET A 25 -18.19 -10.72 -9.74
CA MET A 25 -19.23 -9.91 -10.37
C MET A 25 -18.67 -9.32 -11.66
N ALA A 26 -18.67 -10.12 -12.72
CA ALA A 26 -18.82 -9.64 -14.08
C ALA A 26 -20.30 -9.81 -14.45
N ALA A 27 -21.15 -8.97 -13.87
CA ALA A 27 -22.56 -8.87 -14.25
C ALA A 27 -22.76 -7.55 -14.98
N SER A 28 -22.32 -7.50 -16.24
CA SER A 28 -22.84 -6.61 -17.30
C SER A 28 -22.19 -6.95 -18.64
N ASP A 29 -22.27 -8.22 -19.05
CA ASP A 29 -22.05 -8.63 -20.44
C ASP A 29 -23.27 -9.45 -20.85
N THR A 30 -24.16 -8.81 -21.63
CA THR A 30 -25.23 -9.33 -22.51
C THR A 30 -26.45 -8.40 -22.47
N LEU A 31 -26.31 -7.23 -23.10
CA LEU A 31 -27.48 -6.59 -23.71
C LEU A 31 -27.36 -6.77 -25.23
N PRO A 32 -28.42 -7.21 -25.92
CA PRO A 32 -28.44 -7.29 -27.37
C PRO A 32 -28.23 -5.88 -27.97
N PRO A 33 -27.57 -5.75 -29.13
CA PRO A 33 -27.13 -4.48 -29.70
C PRO A 33 -28.26 -3.59 -30.25
N GLU A 34 -29.53 -3.91 -30.01
CA GLU A 34 -30.66 -3.30 -30.73
C GLU A 34 -31.49 -2.28 -29.94
N ASN A 35 -31.14 -1.99 -28.69
CA ASN A 35 -31.80 -0.91 -27.93
C ASN A 35 -30.83 0.24 -27.66
N PRO A 36 -31.14 1.48 -28.09
CA PRO A 36 -30.35 2.64 -27.66
C PRO A 36 -30.41 2.69 -26.12
N PRO A 37 -29.26 2.87 -25.44
CA PRO A 37 -29.24 2.94 -23.99
C PRO A 37 -30.17 4.07 -23.52
N PRO A 38 -30.91 3.89 -22.42
CA PRO A 38 -31.81 4.92 -21.92
C PRO A 38 -31.03 6.23 -21.71
N ALA A 39 -31.61 7.36 -22.14
CA ALA A 39 -31.00 8.70 -22.12
C ALA A 39 -30.44 9.14 -20.75
N ILE A 40 -30.81 8.45 -19.67
CA ILE A 40 -30.26 8.61 -18.33
C ILE A 40 -28.75 8.26 -18.29
N LEU A 41 -28.27 7.32 -19.11
CA LEU A 41 -26.84 6.99 -19.19
C LEU A 41 -26.04 8.06 -19.96
N ASP A 42 -26.68 8.82 -20.85
CA ASP A 42 -26.07 10.00 -21.48
C ASP A 42 -25.96 11.18 -20.50
N LEU A 43 -26.85 11.27 -19.50
CA LEU A 43 -26.78 12.24 -18.41
C LEU A 43 -25.70 11.92 -17.36
N VAL A 44 -25.28 10.65 -17.27
CA VAL A 44 -24.24 10.19 -16.33
C VAL A 44 -22.97 9.84 -17.09
N GLY A 45 -22.36 10.80 -17.80
CA GLY A 45 -20.95 10.80 -18.19
C GLY A 45 -20.33 9.58 -18.91
N PHE A 46 -21.10 8.57 -19.33
CA PHE A 46 -20.59 7.28 -19.81
C PHE A 46 -20.05 7.32 -21.25
N ARG A 47 -19.99 8.51 -21.86
CA ARG A 47 -19.71 8.70 -23.29
C ARG A 47 -18.24 8.53 -23.70
N ARG A 48 -17.33 8.23 -22.77
CA ARG A 48 -15.90 7.97 -23.06
C ARG A 48 -15.45 6.56 -22.67
N ARG A 49 -16.16 5.52 -23.12
CA ARG A 49 -15.53 4.20 -23.32
C ARG A 49 -14.59 4.29 -24.52
N SER A 50 -13.42 4.91 -24.32
CA SER A 50 -12.31 4.72 -25.25
C SER A 50 -11.78 3.31 -25.04
N SER A 51 -11.86 2.48 -26.07
CA SER A 51 -11.30 1.11 -26.12
C SER A 51 -9.80 1.05 -25.83
N ARG A 52 -9.12 2.20 -25.68
CA ARG A 52 -7.69 2.33 -25.39
C ARG A 52 -7.34 2.36 -23.90
N TYR A 53 -8.34 2.38 -23.00
CA TYR A 53 -8.09 2.44 -21.55
C TYR A 53 -8.44 1.13 -20.87
N GLY A 54 -7.51 0.61 -20.05
CA GLY A 54 -7.74 -0.55 -19.20
C GLY A 54 -8.80 -0.26 -18.12
N SER A 55 -9.37 -1.31 -17.54
CA SER A 55 -10.47 -1.24 -16.56
C SER A 55 -10.16 -0.33 -15.37
N ALA A 56 -8.94 -0.34 -14.85
CA ALA A 56 -8.52 0.54 -13.74
C ALA A 56 -8.56 2.03 -14.12
N THR A 57 -8.11 2.38 -15.32
CA THR A 57 -8.15 3.77 -15.82
C THR A 57 -9.58 4.22 -16.07
N GLN A 58 -10.46 3.33 -16.52
CA GLN A 58 -11.88 3.63 -16.67
C GLN A 58 -12.55 3.95 -15.32
N LEU A 59 -12.19 3.23 -14.25
CA LEU A 59 -12.69 3.54 -12.90
C LEU A 59 -12.26 4.94 -12.43
N LEU A 60 -11.02 5.35 -12.70
CA LEU A 60 -10.53 6.69 -12.38
C LEU A 60 -11.26 7.78 -13.17
N TRP A 61 -11.52 7.55 -14.46
CA TRP A 61 -12.33 8.44 -15.29
C TRP A 61 -13.75 8.55 -14.79
N ASN A 62 -14.39 7.42 -14.44
CA ASN A 62 -15.74 7.44 -13.89
C ASN A 62 -15.81 8.23 -12.58
N ARG A 63 -14.79 8.11 -11.71
CA ARG A 63 -14.71 8.92 -10.49
C ARG A 63 -14.60 10.40 -10.82
N LEU A 64 -13.68 10.77 -11.71
CA LEU A 64 -13.49 12.17 -12.12
C LEU A 64 -14.76 12.77 -12.71
N GLU A 65 -15.45 12.05 -13.60
CA GLU A 65 -16.69 12.54 -14.22
C GLU A 65 -17.85 12.62 -13.22
N ASN A 66 -17.90 11.71 -12.24
CA ASN A 66 -18.88 11.81 -11.15
C ASN A 66 -18.66 13.08 -10.33
N ASP A 67 -17.41 13.38 -9.94
CA ASP A 67 -17.09 14.57 -9.15
C ASP A 67 -17.31 15.87 -9.97
N ALA A 68 -17.05 15.82 -11.29
CA ALA A 68 -17.39 16.90 -12.21
C ALA A 68 -18.91 17.13 -12.30
N SER A 69 -19.71 16.07 -12.43
CA SER A 69 -21.16 16.18 -12.46
C SER A 69 -21.74 16.75 -11.16
N LEU A 70 -21.17 16.37 -10.00
CA LEU A 70 -21.54 16.95 -8.71
C LEU A 70 -21.20 18.44 -8.63
N CYS A 71 -20.04 18.83 -9.16
CA CYS A 71 -19.64 20.24 -9.25
C CYS A 71 -20.60 21.05 -10.14
N GLU A 72 -21.00 20.51 -11.29
CA GLU A 72 -22.00 21.14 -12.18
C GLU A 72 -23.37 21.27 -11.50
N LEU A 73 -23.83 20.24 -10.79
CA LEU A 73 -25.08 20.29 -10.02
C LEU A 73 -25.04 21.39 -8.95
N CYS A 74 -23.89 21.62 -8.32
CA CYS A 74 -23.71 22.71 -7.37
C CYS A 74 -23.73 24.08 -8.05
N TRP A 75 -23.25 24.18 -9.29
CA TRP A 75 -23.20 25.43 -10.07
C TRP A 75 -24.57 25.91 -10.54
N ILE A 76 -25.51 25.00 -10.82
CA ILE A 76 -26.87 25.30 -11.33
C ILE A 76 -27.77 25.94 -10.25
N ARG A 77 -27.38 25.87 -8.98
CA ARG A 77 -28.15 26.44 -7.87
C ARG A 77 -28.32 27.96 -8.01
N LYS A 78 -29.41 28.47 -7.45
CA LYS A 78 -29.73 29.92 -7.48
C LYS A 78 -29.24 30.67 -6.24
N ASP A 79 -28.93 29.93 -5.18
CA ASP A 79 -28.61 30.44 -3.84
C ASP A 79 -27.10 30.46 -3.53
N LEU A 80 -26.24 30.55 -4.55
CA LEU A 80 -24.78 30.61 -4.33
C LEU A 80 -24.32 31.96 -3.82
N THR A 81 -23.55 31.94 -2.74
CA THR A 81 -22.77 33.08 -2.26
C THR A 81 -21.55 33.34 -3.17
N ALA A 82 -20.91 34.49 -3.01
CA ALA A 82 -19.65 34.78 -3.72
C ALA A 82 -18.53 33.79 -3.33
N GLU A 83 -18.50 33.38 -2.05
CA GLU A 83 -17.54 32.39 -1.55
C GLU A 83 -17.78 31.01 -2.18
N ASP A 84 -19.04 30.56 -2.29
CA ASP A 84 -19.38 29.29 -2.94
C ASP A 84 -18.91 29.25 -4.39
N ARG A 85 -19.03 30.37 -5.12
CA ARG A 85 -18.55 30.47 -6.50
C ARG A 85 -17.03 30.34 -6.59
N VAL A 86 -16.29 30.93 -5.66
CA VAL A 86 -14.82 30.80 -5.59
C VAL A 86 -14.43 29.35 -5.31
N ILE A 87 -15.11 28.67 -4.39
CA ILE A 87 -14.83 27.26 -4.07
C ILE A 87 -15.10 26.36 -5.28
N LEU A 88 -16.22 26.55 -5.98
CA LEU A 88 -16.52 25.76 -7.17
C LEU A 88 -15.56 26.03 -8.34
N GLU A 89 -15.07 27.27 -8.48
CA GLU A 89 -14.03 27.59 -9.45
C GLU A 89 -12.73 26.84 -9.12
N GLN A 90 -12.35 26.75 -7.83
CA GLN A 90 -11.22 25.93 -7.39
C GLN A 90 -11.44 24.44 -7.68
N CYS A 91 -12.66 23.92 -7.48
CA CYS A 91 -13.01 22.55 -7.86
C CYS A 91 -12.80 22.31 -9.36
N ASN A 92 -13.32 23.20 -10.22
CA ASN A 92 -13.16 23.09 -11.67
C ASN A 92 -11.70 23.14 -12.12
N GLN A 93 -10.90 24.04 -11.53
CA GLN A 93 -9.47 24.13 -11.82
C GLN A 93 -8.74 22.83 -11.44
N ARG A 94 -9.02 22.28 -10.25
CA ARG A 94 -8.45 21.01 -9.77
C ARG A 94 -8.89 19.82 -10.62
N LEU A 95 -10.17 19.72 -10.97
CA LEU A 95 -10.68 18.70 -11.89
C LEU A 95 -10.01 18.80 -13.26
N GLY A 96 -9.76 20.01 -13.76
CA GLY A 96 -8.98 20.23 -14.98
C GLY A 96 -7.53 19.77 -14.89
N VAL A 97 -6.88 19.91 -13.71
CA VAL A 97 -5.56 19.32 -13.47
C VAL A 97 -5.65 17.79 -13.43
N ALA A 98 -6.61 17.23 -12.70
CA ALA A 98 -6.82 15.78 -12.60
C ALA A 98 -7.08 15.13 -13.98
N ARG A 99 -7.87 15.78 -14.83
CA ARG A 99 -8.11 15.37 -16.23
C ARG A 99 -6.82 15.33 -17.04
N ARG A 100 -5.99 16.38 -16.94
CA ARG A 100 -4.67 16.43 -17.60
C ARG A 100 -3.71 15.35 -17.08
N CYS A 101 -3.80 14.97 -15.81
CA CYS A 101 -3.02 13.86 -15.26
C CYS A 101 -3.42 12.51 -15.87
N LEU A 102 -4.71 12.26 -16.09
CA LEU A 102 -5.19 11.02 -16.71
C LEU A 102 -4.92 10.95 -18.23
N ASP A 103 -4.96 12.09 -18.93
CA ASP A 103 -4.73 12.14 -20.38
C ASP A 103 -3.28 11.84 -20.79
N LYS A 104 -2.29 12.11 -19.92
CA LYS A 104 -0.87 11.88 -20.25
C LYS A 104 -0.46 10.42 -20.16
N GLN A 105 -0.28 9.78 -21.31
CA GLN A 105 0.00 8.34 -21.45
C GLN A 105 1.27 7.83 -20.76
N LEU A 106 2.31 8.67 -20.62
CA LEU A 106 3.58 8.31 -19.98
C LEU A 106 3.66 8.75 -18.51
N TRP A 107 2.64 9.45 -18.00
CA TRP A 107 2.58 9.99 -16.64
C TRP A 107 1.28 9.58 -15.93
N ARG A 108 0.72 8.42 -16.31
CA ARG A 108 -0.58 7.87 -15.87
C ARG A 108 -0.70 7.57 -14.38
N TRP A 109 0.32 7.88 -13.59
CA TRP A 109 0.41 7.54 -12.18
C TRP A 109 1.05 8.68 -11.37
N SER A 110 0.68 9.92 -11.66
CA SER A 110 0.99 10.98 -10.71
C SER A 110 0.14 10.72 -9.47
N PHE A 111 0.77 10.27 -8.40
CA PHE A 111 0.16 10.15 -7.09
C PHE A 111 -0.60 11.40 -6.63
N SER A 112 -0.26 12.55 -7.21
CA SER A 112 -1.01 13.81 -7.13
C SER A 112 -2.48 13.70 -7.56
N PHE A 113 -2.87 12.73 -8.39
CA PHE A 113 -4.26 12.58 -8.84
C PHE A 113 -5.21 12.35 -7.67
N TRP A 114 -4.91 11.37 -6.80
CA TRP A 114 -5.77 11.05 -5.67
C TRP A 114 -5.85 12.19 -4.67
N GLN A 115 -4.71 12.83 -4.38
CA GLN A 115 -4.68 14.03 -3.55
C GLN A 115 -5.57 15.14 -4.12
N ILE A 116 -5.50 15.39 -5.44
CA ILE A 116 -6.34 16.40 -6.10
C ILE A 116 -7.82 16.03 -6.01
N ILE A 117 -8.19 14.77 -6.24
CA ILE A 117 -9.58 14.31 -6.14
C ILE A 117 -10.09 14.42 -4.70
N HIS A 118 -9.30 13.99 -3.72
CA HIS A 118 -9.64 14.12 -2.29
C HIS A 118 -9.79 15.59 -1.85
N GLU A 119 -9.00 16.50 -2.42
CA GLU A 119 -9.17 17.94 -2.23
C GLU A 119 -10.49 18.45 -2.83
N VAL A 120 -10.88 17.97 -4.02
CA VAL A 120 -12.17 18.31 -4.65
C VAL A 120 -13.33 17.76 -3.83
N ASP A 121 -13.27 16.51 -3.38
CA ASP A 121 -14.28 15.91 -2.49
C ASP A 121 -14.48 16.77 -1.23
N GLY A 122 -13.38 17.20 -0.62
CA GLY A 122 -13.42 18.09 0.53
C GLY A 122 -14.09 19.44 0.22
N LEU A 123 -13.68 20.11 -0.86
CA LEU A 123 -14.28 21.39 -1.25
C LEU A 123 -15.77 21.27 -1.58
N LEU A 124 -16.19 20.18 -2.23
CA LEU A 124 -17.59 19.95 -2.58
C LEU A 124 -18.46 19.87 -1.32
N LEU A 125 -17.99 19.27 -0.23
CA LEU A 125 -18.73 19.24 1.05
C LEU A 125 -19.07 20.63 1.60
N LEU A 126 -18.25 21.64 1.31
CA LEU A 126 -18.50 23.02 1.78
C LEU A 126 -19.63 23.71 1.01
N VAL A 127 -19.85 23.35 -0.26
CA VAL A 127 -20.83 24.02 -1.12
C VAL A 127 -22.10 23.18 -1.32
N MET A 128 -22.01 21.86 -1.15
CA MET A 128 -23.08 20.91 -1.42
C MET A 128 -24.40 21.26 -0.71
N PRO A 129 -25.56 21.09 -1.39
CA PRO A 129 -26.86 21.39 -0.78
C PRO A 129 -27.20 20.39 0.32
N ARG A 130 -28.01 20.83 1.31
CA ARG A 130 -28.34 20.05 2.51
C ARG A 130 -28.86 18.64 2.21
N HIS A 131 -29.70 18.50 1.18
CA HIS A 131 -30.31 17.22 0.82
C HIS A 131 -29.29 16.19 0.30
N MET A 132 -28.17 16.62 -0.28
CA MET A 132 -27.07 15.75 -0.69
C MET A 132 -26.05 15.52 0.44
N LEU A 133 -25.99 16.44 1.41
CA LEU A 133 -25.03 16.40 2.50
C LEU A 133 -25.29 15.27 3.50
N LEU A 134 -26.56 14.95 3.79
CA LEU A 134 -26.90 13.89 4.77
C LEU A 134 -26.44 12.49 4.34
N PRO A 135 -26.69 12.02 3.10
CA PRO A 135 -26.13 10.74 2.62
C PRO A 135 -24.60 10.69 2.72
N HIS A 136 -23.91 11.76 2.32
CA HIS A 136 -22.45 11.84 2.43
C HIS A 136 -21.98 11.83 3.88
N ALA A 137 -22.67 12.53 4.79
CA ALA A 137 -22.33 12.55 6.20
C ALA A 137 -22.39 11.15 6.84
N LEU A 138 -23.40 10.34 6.49
CA LEU A 138 -23.52 8.96 6.93
C LEU A 138 -22.40 8.08 6.37
N GLU A 139 -22.05 8.25 5.10
CA GLU A 139 -20.95 7.54 4.48
C GLU A 139 -19.61 7.89 5.15
N ILE A 140 -19.35 9.19 5.38
CA ILE A 140 -18.15 9.69 6.06
C ILE A 140 -18.05 9.09 7.46
N GLN A 141 -19.14 9.10 8.24
CA GLN A 141 -19.15 8.49 9.58
C GLN A 141 -18.81 7.00 9.51
N GLN A 142 -19.46 6.24 8.63
CA GLN A 142 -19.21 4.82 8.49
C GLN A 142 -17.76 4.52 8.04
N GLN A 143 -17.22 5.31 7.10
CA GLN A 143 -15.85 5.18 6.65
C GLN A 143 -14.85 5.55 7.75
N PHE A 144 -15.14 6.59 8.53
CA PHE A 144 -14.32 7.02 9.67
C PHE A 144 -14.19 5.90 10.70
N GLU A 145 -15.32 5.33 11.12
CA GLU A 145 -15.36 4.24 12.11
C GLU A 145 -14.58 3.00 11.65
N ARG A 146 -14.65 2.68 10.36
CA ARG A 146 -13.99 1.53 9.74
C ARG A 146 -12.49 1.74 9.51
N ARG A 147 -12.08 2.92 9.03
CA ARG A 147 -10.71 3.16 8.52
C ARG A 147 -9.77 3.79 9.52
N VAL A 148 -10.27 4.62 10.43
CA VAL A 148 -9.45 5.16 11.52
C VAL A 148 -9.29 4.03 12.54
N THR A 149 -8.08 3.73 12.98
CA THR A 149 -7.80 2.71 14.01
C THR A 149 -7.26 3.32 15.30
N ASP A 150 -6.74 4.55 15.23
CA ASP A 150 -6.19 5.29 16.35
C ASP A 150 -7.29 5.62 17.38
N SER A 151 -7.13 5.14 18.61
CA SER A 151 -8.10 5.34 19.68
C SER A 151 -8.22 6.80 20.10
N ALA A 152 -7.13 7.58 20.06
CA ALA A 152 -7.16 8.99 20.40
C ALA A 152 -7.99 9.79 19.39
N GLN A 153 -7.74 9.57 18.09
CA GLN A 153 -8.54 10.18 17.02
C GLN A 153 -10.00 9.71 17.06
N LYS A 154 -10.27 8.43 17.32
CA LYS A 154 -11.65 7.95 17.47
C LYS A 154 -12.38 8.64 18.61
N THR A 155 -11.78 8.71 19.79
CA THR A 155 -12.40 9.37 20.94
C THR A 155 -12.64 10.85 20.68
N LEU A 156 -11.71 11.53 19.98
CA LEU A 156 -11.82 12.95 19.68
C LEU A 156 -12.89 13.26 18.61
N TRP A 157 -13.10 12.39 17.60
CA TRP A 157 -14.07 12.64 16.52
C TRP A 157 -15.45 12.00 16.76
N LEU A 158 -15.50 10.84 17.41
CA LEU A 158 -16.72 10.08 17.68
C LEU A 158 -17.21 10.23 19.13
N GLY A 159 -16.37 10.71 20.05
CA GLY A 159 -16.66 10.73 21.48
C GLY A 159 -16.27 9.40 22.15
N ALA A 160 -16.14 9.41 23.47
CA ALA A 160 -15.79 8.20 24.24
C ALA A 160 -16.86 7.09 24.12
N ASP A 161 -18.12 7.48 23.97
CA ASP A 161 -19.30 6.64 23.75
C ASP A 161 -19.59 6.38 22.26
N ARG A 162 -18.81 6.96 21.35
CA ARG A 162 -18.99 6.93 19.89
C ARG A 162 -20.23 7.64 19.35
N THR A 163 -20.95 8.36 20.19
CA THR A 163 -22.22 9.03 19.83
C THR A 163 -22.25 10.51 20.23
N SER A 164 -21.44 10.93 21.20
CA SER A 164 -21.33 12.31 21.67
C SER A 164 -20.33 13.17 20.88
N GLY A 165 -19.56 12.58 19.98
CA GLY A 165 -18.53 13.31 19.23
C GLY A 165 -19.07 14.28 18.18
N PRO A 166 -18.20 15.16 17.65
CA PRO A 166 -18.57 16.17 16.65
C PRO A 166 -19.15 15.56 15.38
N LEU A 167 -18.64 14.42 14.91
CA LEU A 167 -19.11 13.79 13.67
C LEU A 167 -20.52 13.18 13.81
N PRO A 168 -20.81 12.31 14.82
CA PRO A 168 -22.18 11.88 15.11
C PRO A 168 -23.15 13.04 15.37
N GLN A 169 -22.71 14.10 16.07
CA GLN A 169 -23.54 15.28 16.31
C GLN A 169 -23.94 15.98 15.01
N CYS A 170 -23.02 16.18 14.07
CA CYS A 170 -23.34 16.74 12.76
C CYS A 170 -24.37 15.91 12.01
N VAL A 171 -24.26 14.57 12.04
CA VAL A 171 -25.22 13.67 11.39
C VAL A 171 -26.63 13.83 11.99
N ARG A 172 -26.74 13.93 13.32
CA ARG A 172 -28.02 14.17 14.01
C ARG A 172 -28.66 15.51 13.62
N VAL A 173 -27.85 16.58 13.58
CA VAL A 173 -28.30 17.92 13.14
C VAL A 173 -28.81 17.88 11.69
N LEU A 174 -28.11 17.18 10.81
CA LEU A 174 -28.51 17.04 9.41
C LEU A 174 -29.78 16.22 9.22
N ARG A 175 -30.01 15.22 10.10
CA ARG A 175 -31.26 14.45 10.14
C ARG A 175 -32.44 15.26 10.72
N GLY A 176 -32.16 16.39 11.37
CA GLY A 176 -33.17 17.24 12.00
C GLY A 176 -33.58 16.76 13.40
N GLU A 177 -32.74 15.96 14.06
CA GLU A 177 -32.95 15.58 15.46
C GLU A 177 -32.77 16.82 16.36
N ALA A 178 -33.64 16.95 17.37
CA ALA A 178 -33.54 18.05 18.33
C ALA A 178 -32.25 17.92 19.15
N LEU A 179 -31.41 18.96 19.10
CA LEU A 179 -30.26 19.08 19.99
C LEU A 179 -30.73 19.24 21.44
N LEU A 180 -29.96 18.71 22.38
CA LEU A 180 -30.26 18.90 23.80
C LEU A 180 -30.14 20.40 24.10
N SER A 181 -31.01 20.92 24.96
CA SER A 181 -30.99 22.34 25.36
C SER A 181 -29.69 22.77 26.06
N SER A 182 -28.90 21.80 26.53
CA SER A 182 -27.57 21.99 27.09
C SER A 182 -26.46 22.15 26.04
N ASP A 183 -26.72 21.84 24.77
CA ASP A 183 -25.72 21.98 23.71
C ASP A 183 -25.58 23.46 23.30
N PRO A 184 -24.35 24.00 23.26
CA PRO A 184 -24.12 25.39 22.84
C PRO A 184 -24.62 25.66 21.41
N GLU A 185 -24.68 24.62 20.57
CA GLU A 185 -25.15 24.69 19.19
C GLU A 185 -26.68 24.80 19.05
N ALA A 186 -27.44 24.50 20.10
CA ALA A 186 -28.89 24.64 20.07
C ALA A 186 -29.35 26.09 19.92
N SER A 187 -28.50 27.05 20.33
CA SER A 187 -28.75 28.50 20.27
C SER A 187 -28.35 29.15 18.94
N LEU A 188 -27.62 28.44 18.08
CA LEU A 188 -27.06 29.00 16.86
C LEU A 188 -28.10 29.08 15.72
N PRO A 189 -28.02 30.11 14.86
CA PRO A 189 -28.80 30.18 13.62
C PRO A 189 -28.60 28.93 12.75
N GLU A 190 -29.64 28.52 12.04
CA GLU A 190 -29.61 27.31 11.21
C GLU A 190 -28.49 27.32 10.16
N ALA A 191 -28.21 28.49 9.56
CA ALA A 191 -27.13 28.68 8.61
C ALA A 191 -25.74 28.45 9.22
N GLU A 192 -25.50 28.93 10.45
CA GLU A 192 -24.23 28.75 11.15
C GLU A 192 -24.02 27.30 11.58
N ARG A 193 -25.08 26.63 12.05
CA ARG A 193 -25.02 25.19 12.37
C ARG A 193 -24.66 24.36 11.14
N LEU A 194 -25.26 24.69 9.99
CA LEU A 194 -24.99 24.00 8.74
C LEU A 194 -23.56 24.25 8.25
N ALA A 195 -23.07 25.49 8.33
CA ALA A 195 -21.68 25.82 8.01
C ALA A 195 -20.69 25.05 8.89
N ARG A 196 -20.95 24.97 10.21
CA ARG A 196 -20.13 24.15 11.12
C ARG A 196 -20.17 22.67 10.75
N CYS A 197 -21.35 22.11 10.47
CA CYS A 197 -21.48 20.71 10.04
C CYS A 197 -20.62 20.43 8.80
N ARG A 198 -20.62 21.32 7.82
CA ARG A 198 -19.77 21.20 6.62
C ARG A 198 -18.28 21.18 6.95
N HIS A 199 -17.82 22.05 7.84
CA HIS A 199 -16.41 22.06 8.26
C HIS A 199 -16.01 20.82 9.05
N VAL A 200 -16.89 20.30 9.90
CA VAL A 200 -16.64 19.03 10.63
C VAL A 200 -16.57 17.87 9.65
N LEU A 201 -17.49 17.77 8.68
CA LEU A 201 -17.45 16.75 7.65
C LEU A 201 -16.20 16.87 6.77
N TRP A 202 -15.83 18.09 6.40
CA TRP A 202 -14.59 18.36 5.66
C TRP A 202 -13.34 17.88 6.42
N GLY A 203 -13.26 18.21 7.72
CA GLY A 203 -12.14 17.76 8.56
C GLY A 203 -12.10 16.25 8.75
N ALA A 204 -13.25 15.61 8.99
CA ALA A 204 -13.36 14.16 9.11
C ALA A 204 -12.98 13.46 7.81
N GLN A 205 -13.45 13.96 6.66
CA GLN A 205 -13.09 13.44 5.34
C GLN A 205 -11.60 13.62 5.07
N GLY A 206 -11.00 14.75 5.48
CA GLY A 206 -9.55 14.96 5.40
C GLY A 206 -8.76 13.90 6.17
N VAL A 207 -9.17 13.56 7.40
CA VAL A 207 -8.52 12.50 8.19
C VAL A 207 -8.68 11.12 7.53
N ILE A 208 -9.85 10.82 6.95
CA ILE A 208 -10.07 9.56 6.22
C ILE A 208 -9.15 9.50 4.99
N ASN A 209 -9.16 10.56 4.17
CA ASN A 209 -8.38 10.66 2.95
C ASN A 209 -6.89 10.52 3.24
N ASP A 210 -6.37 11.20 4.27
CA ASP A 210 -4.97 11.06 4.71
C ASP A 210 -4.59 9.61 5.03
N ARG A 211 -5.49 8.84 5.66
CA ARG A 211 -5.23 7.43 6.00
C ARG A 211 -5.28 6.53 4.77
N VAL A 212 -6.25 6.77 3.88
CA VAL A 212 -6.41 6.05 2.62
C VAL A 212 -5.20 6.28 1.74
N ASP A 213 -4.82 7.55 1.56
CA ASP A 213 -3.66 7.94 0.77
C ASP A 213 -2.42 7.29 1.36
N LYS A 214 -2.13 7.44 2.66
CA LYS A 214 -0.94 6.81 3.28
C LYS A 214 -0.87 5.30 3.03
N THR A 215 -1.99 4.61 3.13
CA THR A 215 -2.05 3.15 2.92
C THR A 215 -1.88 2.80 1.44
N PHE A 216 -2.49 3.55 0.54
CA PHE A 216 -2.32 3.39 -0.90
C PHE A 216 -0.87 3.67 -1.33
N TRP A 217 -0.26 4.73 -0.80
CA TRP A 217 1.14 5.09 -0.97
C TRP A 217 2.06 3.97 -0.55
N GLN A 218 1.85 3.42 0.64
CA GLN A 218 2.61 2.28 1.14
C GLN A 218 2.45 1.08 0.20
N LEU A 219 1.22 0.70 -0.15
CA LEU A 219 0.97 -0.43 -1.04
C LEU A 219 1.66 -0.25 -2.40
N SER A 220 1.53 0.93 -3.01
CA SER A 220 2.10 1.22 -4.33
C SER A 220 3.63 1.17 -4.32
N ILE A 221 4.27 1.72 -3.28
CA ILE A 221 5.73 1.67 -3.14
C ILE A 221 6.18 0.21 -2.96
N ASN A 222 5.49 -0.57 -2.13
CA ASN A 222 5.83 -1.96 -1.88
C ASN A 222 5.75 -2.81 -3.14
N VAL A 223 4.66 -2.66 -3.90
CA VAL A 223 4.49 -3.35 -5.18
C VAL A 223 5.57 -2.91 -6.17
N SER A 224 5.89 -1.62 -6.23
CA SER A 224 6.95 -1.11 -7.12
C SER A 224 8.32 -1.68 -6.76
N ILE A 225 8.68 -1.70 -5.48
CA ILE A 225 9.93 -2.31 -4.99
C ILE A 225 9.95 -3.80 -5.31
N GLN A 226 8.83 -4.52 -5.14
CA GLN A 226 8.75 -5.95 -5.44
C GLN A 226 8.93 -6.23 -6.93
N VAL A 227 8.28 -5.46 -7.81
CA VAL A 227 8.44 -5.57 -9.27
C VAL A 227 9.88 -5.28 -9.67
N LEU A 228 10.47 -4.18 -9.20
CA LEU A 228 11.85 -3.81 -9.50
C LEU A 228 12.86 -4.82 -8.93
N SER A 229 12.62 -5.36 -7.73
CA SER A 229 13.45 -6.42 -7.14
C SER A 229 13.38 -7.70 -7.97
N THR A 230 12.21 -8.04 -8.50
CA THR A 230 12.04 -9.21 -9.38
C THR A 230 12.81 -9.01 -10.70
N LEU A 231 12.71 -7.83 -11.31
CA LEU A 231 13.48 -7.49 -12.51
C LEU A 231 14.99 -7.52 -12.24
N LEU A 232 15.42 -7.00 -11.09
CA LEU A 232 16.81 -7.06 -10.66
C LEU A 232 17.28 -8.51 -10.48
N LEU A 233 16.49 -9.36 -9.82
CA LEU A 233 16.79 -10.78 -9.63
C LEU A 233 16.95 -11.50 -10.99
N ILE A 234 16.03 -11.25 -11.93
CA ILE A 234 16.11 -11.79 -13.29
C ILE A 234 17.39 -11.32 -13.98
N THR A 235 17.72 -10.03 -13.86
CA THR A 235 18.92 -9.43 -14.46
C THR A 235 20.20 -10.04 -13.89
N LEU A 236 20.31 -10.13 -12.57
CA LEU A 236 21.46 -10.76 -11.89
C LEU A 236 21.60 -12.24 -12.29
N SER A 237 20.49 -12.97 -12.35
CA SER A 237 20.48 -14.38 -12.78
C SER A 237 20.90 -14.53 -14.23
N LEU A 238 20.45 -13.66 -15.12
CA LEU A 238 20.81 -13.67 -16.53
C LEU A 238 22.30 -13.35 -16.73
N ILE A 239 22.83 -12.35 -16.01
CA ILE A 239 24.27 -12.04 -16.01
C ILE A 239 25.08 -13.23 -15.47
N ALA A 240 24.64 -13.85 -14.38
CA ALA A 240 25.30 -15.02 -13.81
C ALA A 240 25.29 -16.21 -14.78
N LEU A 241 24.17 -16.46 -15.47
CA LEU A 241 24.06 -17.52 -16.47
C LEU A 241 24.93 -17.26 -17.71
N LEU A 242 24.96 -16.02 -18.21
CA LEU A 242 25.79 -15.64 -19.36
C LEU A 242 27.29 -15.68 -19.01
N GLY A 243 27.64 -15.33 -17.78
CA GLY A 243 29.01 -15.42 -17.26
C GLY A 243 29.42 -16.84 -16.85
N PHE A 244 28.48 -17.78 -16.77
CA PHE A 244 28.76 -19.15 -16.36
C PHE A 244 29.40 -19.94 -17.52
N ASN A 245 30.67 -20.28 -17.36
CA ASN A 245 31.38 -21.20 -18.23
C ASN A 245 31.64 -22.52 -17.50
N ARG A 246 31.47 -23.65 -18.19
CA ARG A 246 31.77 -24.99 -17.64
C ARG A 246 33.22 -25.11 -17.17
N SER A 247 34.15 -24.36 -17.78
CA SER A 247 35.54 -24.29 -17.34
C SER A 247 35.67 -23.81 -15.90
N LEU A 248 34.81 -22.90 -15.43
CA LEU A 248 34.82 -22.39 -14.04
C LEU A 248 34.65 -23.50 -13.03
N VAL A 249 33.77 -24.47 -13.30
CA VAL A 249 33.51 -25.58 -12.37
C VAL A 249 34.70 -26.54 -12.31
N THR A 250 35.42 -26.70 -13.43
CA THR A 250 36.53 -27.66 -13.53
C THR A 250 37.86 -27.10 -13.04
N THR A 251 38.08 -25.78 -13.13
CA THR A 251 39.35 -25.15 -12.76
C THR A 251 39.27 -24.33 -11.47
N TRP A 252 38.14 -24.33 -10.78
CA TRP A 252 37.99 -23.71 -9.46
C TRP A 252 38.79 -24.47 -8.39
N PRO A 253 39.49 -23.78 -7.46
CA PRO A 253 39.64 -22.33 -7.28
C PRO A 253 40.85 -21.69 -7.98
N GLY A 254 41.54 -22.41 -8.88
CA GLY A 254 42.88 -22.03 -9.40
C GLY A 254 42.93 -20.86 -10.38
N GLU A 255 42.50 -21.04 -11.64
CA GLU A 255 42.89 -20.11 -12.73
C GLU A 255 41.84 -19.03 -13.07
N LEU A 256 40.57 -19.21 -12.69
CA LEU A 256 39.46 -18.32 -13.08
C LEU A 256 38.86 -17.55 -11.87
N VAL A 257 39.72 -17.20 -10.91
CA VAL A 257 39.36 -16.51 -9.66
C VAL A 257 38.46 -15.28 -9.88
N PRO A 258 38.76 -14.31 -10.76
CA PRO A 258 37.93 -13.10 -10.87
C PRO A 258 36.52 -13.37 -11.40
N GLN A 259 36.36 -14.30 -12.35
CA GLN A 259 35.05 -14.67 -12.90
C GLN A 259 34.23 -15.49 -11.89
N GLY A 260 34.88 -16.38 -11.14
CA GLY A 260 34.22 -17.12 -10.06
C GLY A 260 33.79 -16.22 -8.91
N LEU A 261 34.65 -15.29 -8.46
CA LEU A 261 34.30 -14.29 -7.44
C LEU A 261 33.12 -13.41 -7.88
N LEU A 262 33.12 -12.96 -9.14
CA LEU A 262 31.99 -12.22 -9.70
C LEU A 262 30.71 -13.07 -9.65
N LEU A 263 30.75 -14.33 -10.09
CA LEU A 263 29.60 -15.22 -10.07
C LEU A 263 29.04 -15.41 -8.66
N PHE A 264 29.89 -15.75 -7.68
CA PHE A 264 29.44 -15.94 -6.30
C PHE A 264 28.93 -14.63 -5.68
N SER A 265 29.50 -13.48 -6.02
CA SER A 265 29.00 -12.17 -5.58
C SER A 265 27.60 -11.87 -6.15
N LEU A 266 27.34 -12.20 -7.41
CA LEU A 266 26.03 -12.05 -8.05
C LEU A 266 24.99 -13.00 -7.43
N VAL A 267 25.40 -14.24 -7.13
CA VAL A 267 24.57 -15.23 -6.46
C VAL A 267 24.25 -14.81 -5.01
N GLY A 268 25.21 -14.22 -4.31
CA GLY A 268 25.00 -13.60 -3.00
C GLY A 268 24.04 -12.40 -3.05
N ALA A 269 24.23 -11.51 -4.02
CA ALA A 269 23.30 -10.40 -4.27
C ALA A 269 21.87 -10.89 -4.54
N ALA A 270 21.73 -11.94 -5.36
CA ALA A 270 20.44 -12.59 -5.62
C ALA A 270 19.80 -13.14 -4.34
N GLY A 271 20.58 -13.76 -3.44
CA GLY A 271 20.10 -14.21 -2.13
C GLY A 271 19.53 -13.07 -1.27
N ALA A 272 20.19 -11.91 -1.25
CA ALA A 272 19.69 -10.72 -0.57
C ALA A 272 18.41 -10.15 -1.21
N VAL A 273 18.32 -10.16 -2.55
CA VAL A 273 17.09 -9.75 -3.27
C VAL A 273 15.92 -10.68 -2.93
N VAL A 274 16.16 -11.99 -2.88
CA VAL A 274 15.14 -12.98 -2.46
C VAL A 274 14.69 -12.73 -1.01
N SER A 275 15.63 -12.43 -0.10
CA SER A 275 15.28 -12.00 1.27
C SER A 275 14.35 -10.80 1.27
N ASN A 276 14.68 -9.77 0.48
CA ASN A 276 13.88 -8.56 0.35
C ASN A 276 12.46 -8.80 -0.20
N MET A 277 12.30 -9.78 -1.10
CA MET A 277 10.98 -10.16 -1.64
C MET A 277 10.13 -10.94 -0.62
N LEU A 278 10.78 -11.71 0.26
CA LEU A 278 10.10 -12.54 1.27
C LEU A 278 9.84 -11.78 2.57
N SER A 279 10.63 -10.76 2.89
CA SER A 279 10.40 -9.91 4.05
C SER A 279 9.21 -8.99 3.79
N LYS A 280 8.06 -9.31 4.39
CA LYS A 280 6.92 -8.39 4.48
C LYS A 280 7.23 -7.30 5.51
N GLU A 281 8.14 -6.39 5.20
CA GLU A 281 8.31 -5.21 6.04
C GLU A 281 7.07 -4.32 5.91
N ARG A 282 6.44 -3.98 7.04
CA ARG A 282 5.35 -2.99 7.06
C ARG A 282 6.01 -1.62 7.01
N PHE A 283 6.07 -1.04 5.82
CA PHE A 283 6.74 0.23 5.60
C PHE A 283 6.01 1.36 6.32
N VAL A 284 6.66 1.93 7.34
CA VAL A 284 6.25 3.20 7.91
C VAL A 284 6.81 4.28 6.99
N VAL A 285 6.09 4.58 5.90
CA VAL A 285 6.46 5.69 5.02
C VAL A 285 6.31 6.98 5.82
N ALA A 286 7.43 7.46 6.36
CA ALA A 286 7.62 8.88 6.59
C ALA A 286 7.56 9.55 5.21
N THR A 287 6.62 10.48 5.04
CA THR A 287 6.44 11.33 3.87
C THR A 287 7.75 12.07 3.54
N GLY A 288 8.64 11.43 2.79
CA GLY A 288 9.99 11.90 2.49
C GLY A 288 10.49 11.39 1.14
N ALA A 289 11.75 11.70 0.81
CA ALA A 289 12.37 11.39 -0.49
C ALA A 289 12.36 9.88 -0.80
N THR A 290 11.40 9.45 -1.60
CA THR A 290 11.17 8.05 -2.02
C THR A 290 12.40 7.42 -2.67
N SER A 291 13.24 8.21 -3.33
CA SER A 291 14.48 7.76 -3.98
C SER A 291 15.46 7.07 -3.03
N ARG A 292 15.58 7.54 -1.78
CA ARG A 292 16.48 6.94 -0.78
C ARG A 292 16.06 5.52 -0.44
N PHE A 293 14.74 5.27 -0.38
CA PHE A 293 14.19 3.95 -0.12
C PHE A 293 14.44 3.00 -1.30
N PHE A 294 14.22 3.44 -2.54
CA PHE A 294 14.55 2.64 -3.71
C PHE A 294 16.04 2.31 -3.78
N ALA A 295 16.93 3.28 -3.54
CA ALA A 295 18.37 3.04 -3.51
C ALA A 295 18.76 2.01 -2.44
N TYR A 296 18.18 2.10 -1.24
CA TYR A 296 18.45 1.16 -0.17
C TYR A 296 18.06 -0.29 -0.54
N HIS A 297 16.82 -0.49 -1.03
CA HIS A 297 16.33 -1.84 -1.34
C HIS A 297 16.89 -2.43 -2.64
N LEU A 298 17.16 -1.61 -3.65
CA LEU A 298 17.61 -2.08 -4.97
C LEU A 298 19.13 -2.08 -5.16
N LEU A 299 19.89 -1.35 -4.33
CA LEU A 299 21.36 -1.26 -4.46
C LEU A 299 22.07 -1.68 -3.19
N VAL A 300 21.73 -1.10 -2.04
CA VAL A 300 22.47 -1.34 -0.78
C VAL A 300 22.28 -2.78 -0.31
N LYS A 301 21.05 -3.29 -0.25
CA LYS A 301 20.77 -4.68 0.17
C LYS A 301 21.48 -5.72 -0.72
N PRO A 302 21.38 -5.65 -2.07
CA PRO A 302 22.14 -6.54 -2.95
C PRO A 302 23.66 -6.43 -2.77
N ALA A 303 24.19 -5.21 -2.60
CA ALA A 303 25.63 -5.00 -2.40
C ALA A 303 26.14 -5.65 -1.09
N VAL A 304 25.37 -5.55 -0.01
CA VAL A 304 25.65 -6.26 1.24
C VAL A 304 25.63 -7.77 1.00
N GLY A 305 24.63 -8.28 0.27
CA GLY A 305 24.52 -9.70 -0.05
C GLY A 305 25.73 -10.23 -0.81
N ALA A 306 26.20 -9.47 -1.81
CA ALA A 306 27.42 -9.77 -2.55
C ALA A 306 28.66 -9.78 -1.64
N PHE A 307 28.80 -8.77 -0.77
CA PHE A 307 29.90 -8.68 0.17
C PHE A 307 29.92 -9.84 1.18
N ALA A 308 28.75 -10.24 1.69
CA ALA A 308 28.62 -11.37 2.61
C ALA A 308 29.02 -12.70 1.96
N ALA A 309 28.62 -12.92 0.70
CA ALA A 309 29.03 -14.10 -0.06
C ALA A 309 30.56 -14.13 -0.29
N LEU A 310 31.17 -13.00 -0.68
CA LEU A 310 32.62 -12.91 -0.84
C LEU A 310 33.37 -13.15 0.47
N THR A 311 32.88 -12.61 1.58
CA THR A 311 33.45 -12.84 2.91
C THR A 311 33.38 -14.32 3.29
N LEU A 312 32.26 -14.99 3.01
CA LEU A 312 32.12 -16.43 3.24
C LEU A 312 33.12 -17.24 2.39
N LEU A 313 33.35 -16.86 1.13
CA LEU A 313 34.37 -17.50 0.30
C LEU A 313 35.78 -17.29 0.85
N PHE A 314 36.13 -16.10 1.31
CA PHE A 314 37.45 -15.86 1.91
C PHE A 314 37.64 -16.65 3.21
N VAL A 315 36.58 -16.77 4.02
CA VAL A 315 36.59 -17.63 5.21
C VAL A 315 36.79 -19.09 4.82
N GLU A 316 36.15 -19.57 3.76
CA GLU A 316 36.32 -20.93 3.27
C GLU A 316 37.74 -21.17 2.73
N GLN A 317 38.27 -20.26 1.90
CA GLN A 317 39.64 -20.33 1.38
C GLN A 317 40.71 -20.29 2.48
N SER A 318 40.41 -19.64 3.61
CA SER A 318 41.33 -19.60 4.75
C SER A 318 41.45 -20.94 5.49
N ASN A 319 40.50 -21.88 5.27
CA ASN A 319 40.40 -23.16 6.00
C ASN A 319 40.40 -23.02 7.54
N LEU A 320 40.07 -21.84 8.08
CA LEU A 320 40.07 -21.60 9.53
C LEU A 320 38.77 -22.02 10.20
N LEU A 321 37.62 -21.67 9.61
CA LEU A 321 36.30 -21.90 10.21
C LEU A 321 35.45 -22.90 9.43
N LEU A 322 35.52 -22.85 8.10
CA LEU A 322 34.70 -23.63 7.19
C LEU A 322 35.60 -24.23 6.11
N SER A 323 35.40 -25.50 5.77
CA SER A 323 36.03 -26.14 4.62
C SER A 323 35.04 -27.06 3.90
N VAL A 324 34.99 -26.98 2.57
CA VAL A 324 34.11 -27.82 1.72
C VAL A 324 34.98 -28.72 0.84
N ILE A 325 35.01 -30.02 1.13
CA ILE A 325 36.01 -30.96 0.58
C ILE A 325 35.31 -32.10 -0.17
N PRO A 326 35.80 -32.54 -1.33
CA PRO A 326 35.28 -33.71 -2.01
C PRO A 326 35.63 -35.02 -1.27
N ARG A 327 34.80 -36.03 -1.47
CA ARG A 327 34.86 -37.34 -0.83
C ARG A 327 35.75 -38.27 -1.65
N ASP A 328 37.04 -37.99 -1.76
CA ASP A 328 37.99 -38.96 -2.33
C ASP A 328 38.83 -39.68 -1.25
N PRO A 329 39.20 -40.97 -1.48
CA PRO A 329 39.11 -41.99 -0.45
C PRO A 329 40.33 -42.20 0.47
N VAL A 330 41.39 -41.36 0.48
CA VAL A 330 42.68 -41.80 1.08
C VAL A 330 43.34 -40.91 2.15
N SER A 331 43.14 -39.59 2.29
CA SER A 331 43.99 -38.85 3.29
C SER A 331 43.47 -37.55 3.91
N ALA A 332 42.19 -37.18 3.77
CA ALA A 332 41.70 -35.91 4.35
C ALA A 332 41.20 -36.00 5.81
N ALA A 333 41.15 -37.19 6.40
CA ALA A 333 40.56 -37.39 7.73
C ALA A 333 41.49 -37.00 8.91
N GLY A 334 42.74 -36.58 8.66
CA GLY A 334 43.74 -36.39 9.71
C GLY A 334 44.24 -34.97 9.98
N SER A 335 44.04 -33.98 9.10
CA SER A 335 44.79 -32.72 9.22
C SER A 335 44.14 -31.46 8.65
N ASN A 336 42.81 -31.40 8.52
CA ASN A 336 42.17 -30.11 8.24
C ASN A 336 41.83 -29.37 9.54
N PRO A 337 42.42 -28.18 9.79
CA PRO A 337 42.21 -27.43 11.03
C PRO A 337 40.86 -26.69 11.09
N ALA A 338 40.04 -26.78 10.04
CA ALA A 338 38.74 -26.11 9.99
C ALA A 338 37.77 -26.70 11.02
N LEU A 339 37.07 -25.80 11.74
CA LEU A 339 36.08 -26.19 12.75
C LEU A 339 34.86 -26.91 12.14
N LEU A 340 34.45 -26.54 10.93
CA LEU A 340 33.29 -27.12 10.25
C LEU A 340 33.69 -27.66 8.87
N ASN A 341 33.57 -28.98 8.70
CA ASN A 341 33.93 -29.70 7.48
C ASN A 341 32.68 -30.23 6.77
N ILE A 342 32.43 -29.76 5.55
CA ILE A 342 31.35 -30.25 4.69
C ILE A 342 31.95 -31.17 3.63
N VAL A 343 31.66 -32.47 3.72
CA VAL A 343 32.16 -33.47 2.77
C VAL A 343 31.13 -33.70 1.66
N VAL A 344 31.53 -33.48 0.40
CA VAL A 344 30.66 -33.58 -0.78
C VAL A 344 31.21 -34.60 -1.78
N ARG A 345 30.42 -35.10 -2.73
CA ARG A 345 30.83 -36.19 -3.63
C ARG A 345 32.07 -35.87 -4.48
N ASP A 346 32.02 -34.80 -5.28
CA ASP A 346 33.05 -34.43 -6.25
C ASP A 346 33.31 -32.91 -6.21
N TRP A 347 34.39 -32.44 -6.85
CA TRP A 347 34.71 -31.00 -7.00
C TRP A 347 33.59 -30.16 -7.65
N ARG A 348 32.80 -30.76 -8.55
CA ARG A 348 31.61 -30.10 -9.10
C ARG A 348 30.60 -29.78 -8.02
N ALA A 349 30.43 -30.70 -7.08
CA ALA A 349 29.50 -30.55 -5.99
C ALA A 349 29.99 -29.51 -4.98
N VAL A 350 31.30 -29.42 -4.73
CA VAL A 350 31.92 -28.33 -3.95
C VAL A 350 31.53 -26.96 -4.51
N PHE A 351 31.69 -26.74 -5.82
CA PHE A 351 31.33 -25.48 -6.47
C PHE A 351 29.85 -25.11 -6.26
N PHE A 352 28.93 -26.04 -6.49
CA PHE A 352 27.50 -25.80 -6.29
C PHE A 352 27.12 -25.64 -4.82
N THR A 353 27.81 -26.31 -3.90
CA THR A 353 27.66 -26.11 -2.45
C THR A 353 28.08 -24.70 -2.05
N LEU A 354 29.21 -24.20 -2.55
CA LEU A 354 29.66 -22.82 -2.32
C LEU A 354 28.69 -21.79 -2.92
N ALA A 355 28.08 -22.10 -4.06
CA ALA A 355 27.05 -21.25 -4.67
C ALA A 355 25.80 -21.19 -3.78
N ALA A 356 25.34 -22.34 -3.29
CA ALA A 356 24.21 -22.41 -2.36
C ALA A 356 24.50 -21.68 -1.03
N LEU A 357 25.71 -21.83 -0.49
CA LEU A 357 26.17 -21.10 0.69
C LEU A 357 26.25 -19.59 0.44
N SER A 358 26.63 -19.17 -0.77
CA SER A 358 26.64 -17.75 -1.17
C SER A 358 25.23 -17.16 -1.17
N VAL A 359 24.23 -17.88 -1.70
CA VAL A 359 22.81 -17.48 -1.60
C VAL A 359 22.39 -17.35 -0.14
N ALA A 360 22.72 -18.35 0.69
CA ALA A 360 22.36 -18.36 2.10
C ALA A 360 23.05 -17.22 2.89
N ALA A 361 24.31 -16.93 2.58
CA ALA A 361 25.06 -15.80 3.15
C ALA A 361 24.40 -14.46 2.78
N GLY A 362 24.08 -14.26 1.51
CA GLY A 362 23.39 -13.05 1.07
C GLY A 362 22.01 -12.86 1.70
N TYR A 363 21.23 -13.94 1.78
CA TYR A 363 19.92 -13.94 2.45
C TYR A 363 20.03 -13.61 3.94
N SER A 364 20.97 -14.25 4.65
CA SER A 364 21.15 -14.06 6.09
C SER A 364 21.70 -12.67 6.44
N ALA A 365 22.58 -12.11 5.62
CA ALA A 365 23.12 -10.77 5.82
C ALA A 365 22.02 -9.68 5.76
N ASP A 366 21.11 -9.78 4.79
CA ASP A 366 19.96 -8.86 4.71
C ASP A 366 19.05 -8.98 5.94
N ARG A 367 18.74 -10.21 6.38
CA ARG A 367 17.94 -10.46 7.59
C ARG A 367 18.57 -9.83 8.84
N PHE A 368 19.88 -9.99 9.00
CA PHE A 368 20.61 -9.46 10.15
C PHE A 368 20.64 -7.93 10.14
N LEU A 369 20.96 -7.30 9.00
CA LEU A 369 20.97 -5.84 8.88
C LEU A 369 19.59 -5.23 9.03
N SER A 370 18.56 -5.86 8.46
CA SER A 370 17.18 -5.37 8.58
C SER A 370 16.75 -5.31 10.04
N SER A 371 17.13 -6.29 10.87
CA SER A 371 16.89 -6.27 12.32
C SER A 371 17.54 -5.07 13.01
N ILE A 372 18.82 -4.80 12.72
CA ILE A 372 19.56 -3.67 13.30
C ILE A 372 18.95 -2.34 12.87
N MET A 373 18.66 -2.20 11.58
CA MET A 373 18.13 -0.96 11.02
C MET A 373 16.71 -0.68 11.53
N ASN A 374 15.86 -1.69 11.68
CA ASN A 374 14.53 -1.52 12.27
C ASN A 374 14.61 -1.06 13.73
N ASN A 375 15.61 -1.51 14.49
CA ASN A 375 15.86 -1.02 15.85
C ASN A 375 16.36 0.43 15.89
N VAL A 376 17.17 0.84 14.92
CA VAL A 376 17.64 2.23 14.81
C VAL A 376 16.52 3.16 14.35
N LEU A 377 15.78 2.77 13.30
CA LEU A 377 14.67 3.55 12.75
C LEU A 377 13.53 3.70 13.74
N SER A 378 13.15 2.65 14.47
CA SER A 378 12.11 2.76 15.51
C SER A 378 12.51 3.74 16.62
N ARG A 379 13.79 3.78 17.01
CA ARG A 379 14.29 4.75 17.99
C ARG A 379 14.28 6.18 17.46
N LEU A 380 14.66 6.38 16.20
CA LEU A 380 14.67 7.72 15.56
C LEU A 380 13.24 8.22 15.28
N LEU A 381 12.35 7.35 14.80
CA LEU A 381 10.95 7.70 14.52
C LEU A 381 10.16 7.98 15.79
N GLY A 382 10.35 7.17 16.85
CA GLY A 382 9.75 7.42 18.16
C GLY A 382 10.19 8.74 18.82
N GLN A 383 11.33 9.30 18.40
CA GLN A 383 11.74 10.66 18.78
C GLN A 383 11.08 11.73 17.90
N SER A 384 10.84 11.45 16.62
CA SER A 384 10.26 12.40 15.66
C SER A 384 8.74 12.58 15.75
N GLU A 385 7.99 11.54 16.15
CA GLU A 385 6.51 11.61 16.29
C GLU A 385 6.06 12.56 17.41
N LYS A 386 6.95 12.94 18.33
CA LYS A 386 6.66 13.93 19.38
C LYS A 386 6.54 15.37 18.87
N LEU A 387 6.86 15.65 17.60
CA LEU A 387 7.00 17.01 17.08
C LEU A 387 5.91 17.45 16.10
N LEU A 388 4.95 16.59 15.74
CA LEU A 388 3.87 16.98 14.83
C LEU A 388 2.57 17.25 15.60
N PRO A 389 2.01 18.48 15.52
CA PRO A 389 0.73 18.77 16.14
C PRO A 389 -0.37 17.93 15.46
N SER A 390 -1.12 17.19 16.27
CA SER A 390 -2.28 16.42 15.81
C SER A 390 -3.30 17.35 15.16
N SER A 391 -3.83 16.95 14.00
CA SER A 391 -4.95 17.63 13.33
C SER A 391 -6.20 17.54 14.20
N ALA A 392 -6.36 18.50 15.11
CA ALA A 392 -7.53 18.65 15.95
C ALA A 392 -8.74 19.06 15.08
N PRO A 393 -9.97 18.71 15.50
CA PRO A 393 -11.17 19.20 14.83
C PRO A 393 -11.21 20.72 14.97
N PRO A 394 -11.84 21.45 14.03
CA PRO A 394 -11.99 22.89 14.18
C PRO A 394 -12.66 23.17 15.51
N GLU A 395 -11.98 23.92 16.39
CA GLU A 395 -12.48 24.20 17.73
C GLU A 395 -13.89 24.76 17.64
N ALA A 396 -14.81 24.10 18.34
CA ALA A 396 -16.16 24.56 18.50
C ALA A 396 -16.18 25.82 19.39
N GLY A 397 -15.67 26.97 18.91
CA GLY A 397 -15.71 28.22 19.68
C GLY A 397 -14.71 29.33 19.35
N ALA A 398 -13.81 29.20 18.37
CA ALA A 398 -12.90 30.29 18.02
C ALA A 398 -13.48 31.16 16.89
N ALA A 399 -14.52 31.94 17.21
CA ALA A 399 -14.74 33.17 16.49
C ALA A 399 -13.46 34.02 16.64
N SER A 400 -12.89 34.40 15.50
CA SER A 400 -11.84 35.41 15.36
C SER A 400 -11.97 36.53 16.40
N ARG A 401 -11.21 36.47 17.49
CA ARG A 401 -10.83 37.68 18.23
C ARG A 401 -9.85 38.45 17.35
N ARG A 402 -10.41 39.17 16.39
CA ARG A 402 -9.76 40.28 15.72
C ARG A 402 -9.53 41.31 16.83
N ALA A 403 -8.31 41.32 17.38
CA ALA A 403 -7.91 42.33 18.33
C ALA A 403 -8.06 43.70 17.65
N GLU A 404 -8.93 44.52 18.20
CA GLU A 404 -9.07 45.92 17.83
C GLU A 404 -7.72 46.64 18.06
N PRO A 405 -7.28 47.50 17.13
CA PRO A 405 -6.15 48.37 17.39
C PRO A 405 -6.56 49.38 18.48
N LYS A 406 -5.74 49.47 19.53
CA LYS A 406 -5.79 50.58 20.49
C LYS A 406 -5.26 51.87 19.89
#